data_AF-A0A9Q1R8X7-F1
#
_entry.id   AF-A0A9Q1R8X7-F1
#
_cell.length_a   1.000
_cell.length_b   1.000
_cell.length_c   1.000
_cell.angle_alpha   90.00
_cell.angle_beta   90.00
_cell.angle_gamma   90.00
#
_symmetry.space_group_name_H-M   'P 1'
#
loop_
_entity.id
_entity.type
_entity.pdbx_description
1 polymer ?
#
loop_
_entity_poly.entity_id
_entity_poly.type
_entity_poly.pdbx_seq_one_letter_code
_entity_poly.pdbx_strand_id
1 'polypeptide(L)'
;MLSSSCLKENPWHKFPFTGFVAMLSAIITLAIDSIATSLYSKKRRAVNPESDQEMAVSTTAGNHVHSHHHHGSLSTKDGVDGKKLLRYRVIAMVLELGIIVHSIVIGLSVGASSNTCTIKGLIAALCFHQMFEGMGLGGCILQAEYKFLKKAIMAFFFAVTTPFGIALGIALSSTYQENSPRSLITVGLLNASSAGLLIYMALVDLLAVDFMGDKLQGSVKLQIKSYMAVLLGAGGMSIMAIWA
;
A
#
# COMPACT_ATOMS: atom_id res chain seq x y z
N MET A 1 -20.92 -2.10 8.45
CA MET A 1 -20.24 -2.23 9.76
C MET A 1 -20.45 -1.01 10.65
N LEU A 2 -19.79 0.13 10.43
CA LEU A 2 -19.97 1.32 11.29
C LEU A 2 -21.28 2.09 11.02
N SER A 3 -21.94 1.84 9.89
CA SER A 3 -23.28 2.36 9.58
C SER A 3 -24.41 1.38 9.90
N SER A 4 -24.13 0.31 10.66
CA SER A 4 -25.14 -0.71 10.99
C SER A 4 -26.19 -0.16 11.94
N SER A 5 -27.47 -0.52 11.72
CA SER A 5 -28.60 -0.18 12.59
C SER A 5 -28.49 -0.78 14.00
N CYS A 6 -27.60 -1.76 14.19
CA CYS A 6 -27.31 -2.35 15.50
C CYS A 6 -26.45 -1.43 16.40
N LEU A 7 -25.95 -0.29 15.88
CA LEU A 7 -25.19 0.69 16.65
C LEU A 7 -26.08 1.84 17.14
N LYS A 8 -25.69 2.46 18.27
CA LYS A 8 -26.40 3.63 18.79
C LYS A 8 -26.25 4.81 17.82
N GLU A 9 -27.34 5.56 17.63
CA GLU A 9 -27.39 6.73 16.76
C GLU A 9 -26.30 7.77 17.08
N ASN A 10 -26.07 8.02 18.38
CA ASN A 10 -24.95 8.80 18.87
C ASN A 10 -23.88 7.88 19.50
N PRO A 11 -22.59 7.94 19.11
CA PRO A 11 -21.98 8.82 18.09
C PRO A 11 -21.93 8.24 16.67
N TRP A 12 -22.26 6.96 16.49
CA TRP A 12 -21.88 6.18 15.29
C TRP A 12 -22.54 6.64 13.99
N HIS A 13 -23.76 7.17 14.04
CA HIS A 13 -24.46 7.67 12.85
C HIS A 13 -24.34 9.18 12.66
N LYS A 14 -23.78 9.91 13.64
CA LYS A 14 -23.59 11.37 13.57
C LYS A 14 -22.20 11.78 13.10
N PHE A 15 -21.20 10.91 13.26
CA PHE A 15 -19.82 11.20 12.86
C PHE A 15 -19.29 10.14 11.90
N PRO A 16 -18.62 10.53 10.78
CA PRO A 16 -18.12 9.59 9.77
C PRO A 16 -16.83 8.88 10.23
N PHE A 17 -16.93 8.02 11.24
CA PHE A 17 -15.79 7.32 11.84
C PHE A 17 -14.97 6.53 10.80
N THR A 18 -15.62 5.86 9.85
CA THR A 18 -14.94 5.11 8.79
C THR A 18 -13.96 6.00 8.01
N GLY A 19 -14.44 7.16 7.53
CA GLY A 19 -13.62 8.08 6.77
C GLY A 19 -12.54 8.73 7.62
N PHE A 20 -12.89 9.13 8.85
CA PHE A 20 -11.94 9.71 9.79
C PHE A 20 -10.77 8.77 10.10
N VAL A 21 -11.05 7.50 10.42
CA VAL A 21 -10.03 6.50 10.76
C VAL A 21 -9.19 6.13 9.54
N ALA A 22 -9.80 6.02 8.35
CA ALA A 22 -9.06 5.79 7.12
C ALA A 22 -8.08 6.95 6.83
N MET A 23 -8.54 8.20 6.92
CA MET A 23 -7.68 9.36 6.69
C MET A 23 -6.58 9.48 7.75
N LEU A 24 -6.90 9.23 9.03
CA LEU A 24 -5.92 9.22 10.10
C LEU A 24 -4.85 8.15 9.85
N SER A 25 -5.25 6.95 9.43
CA SER A 25 -4.31 5.87 9.10
C SER A 25 -3.43 6.26 7.90
N ALA A 26 -3.97 6.88 6.85
CA ALA A 26 -3.19 7.35 5.72
C ALA A 26 -2.14 8.40 6.13
N ILE A 27 -2.51 9.34 7.00
CA ILE A 27 -1.59 10.37 7.54
C ILE A 27 -0.50 9.72 8.40
N ILE A 28 -0.85 8.73 9.22
CA ILE A 28 0.13 7.99 10.03
C ILE A 28 1.10 7.25 9.12
N THR A 29 0.62 6.59 8.06
CA THR A 29 1.49 5.91 7.08
C THR A 29 2.44 6.90 6.41
N LEU A 30 1.95 8.07 5.97
CA LEU A 30 2.77 9.16 5.43
C LEU A 30 3.83 9.63 6.44
N ALA A 31 3.44 9.82 7.71
CA ALA A 31 4.36 10.25 8.76
C ALA A 31 5.47 9.22 8.98
N ILE A 32 5.13 7.93 9.02
CA ILE A 32 6.10 6.83 9.14
C ILE A 32 7.05 6.82 7.94
N ASP A 33 6.53 6.91 6.72
CA ASP A 33 7.35 6.90 5.49
C ASP A 33 8.29 8.12 5.41
N SER A 34 7.77 9.30 5.78
CA SER A 34 8.55 10.55 5.84
C SER A 34 9.66 10.51 6.90
N ILE A 35 9.33 10.06 8.11
CA ILE A 35 10.31 9.94 9.21
C ILE A 35 11.37 8.88 8.86
N ALA A 36 10.96 7.72 8.35
CA ALA A 36 11.88 6.67 7.92
C ALA A 36 12.86 7.23 6.87
N THR A 37 12.33 7.88 5.83
CA THR A 37 13.15 8.50 4.78
C THR A 37 14.13 9.54 5.34
N SER A 38 13.68 10.39 6.26
CA SER A 38 14.52 11.40 6.93
C SER A 38 15.66 10.77 7.74
N LEU A 39 15.36 9.74 8.55
CA LEU A 39 16.35 9.04 9.37
C LEU A 39 17.37 8.29 8.50
N TYR A 40 16.94 7.64 7.42
CA TYR A 40 17.83 6.99 6.46
C TYR A 40 18.73 7.99 5.73
N SER A 41 18.20 9.15 5.35
CA SER A 41 18.98 10.22 4.71
C SER A 41 20.02 10.81 5.67
N LYS A 42 19.64 11.10 6.91
CA LYS A 42 20.53 11.65 7.94
C LYS A 42 21.65 10.70 8.33
N LYS A 43 21.35 9.40 8.50
CA LYS A 43 22.36 8.38 8.81
C LYS A 43 23.39 8.24 7.68
N ARG A 44 22.99 8.41 6.42
CA ARG A 44 23.93 8.40 5.29
C ARG A 44 24.78 9.68 5.21
N ARG A 45 24.20 10.86 5.46
CA ARG A 45 24.98 12.12 5.54
C ARG A 45 26.04 12.06 6.63
N ALA A 46 25.75 11.43 7.77
CA ALA A 46 26.73 11.23 8.84
C ALA A 46 27.86 10.23 8.47
N VAL A 47 27.60 9.30 7.56
CA VAL A 47 28.57 8.28 7.10
C VAL A 47 29.38 8.78 5.89
N ASN A 48 28.85 9.73 5.10
CA ASN A 48 29.52 10.28 3.92
C ASN A 48 29.36 11.82 3.85
N PRO A 49 30.12 12.60 4.63
CA PRO A 49 29.97 14.06 4.72
C PRO A 49 30.40 14.82 3.45
N GLU A 50 31.15 14.20 2.52
CA GLU A 50 31.69 14.89 1.32
C GLU A 50 30.79 14.84 0.07
N SER A 51 29.69 14.09 0.05
CA SER A 51 28.96 13.84 -1.22
C SER A 51 27.85 14.85 -1.57
N ASP A 52 27.51 15.81 -0.70
CA ASP A 52 26.32 16.66 -0.86
C ASP A 52 26.64 18.18 -0.79
N GLN A 53 27.87 18.61 -1.10
CA GLN A 53 28.24 20.03 -1.11
C GLN A 53 28.16 20.66 -2.52
N GLU A 54 27.14 20.35 -3.31
CA GLU A 54 26.81 21.12 -4.52
C GLU A 54 25.29 21.33 -4.61
N MET A 55 24.77 22.17 -3.72
CA MET A 55 23.55 22.92 -4.01
C MET A 55 23.66 24.30 -3.35
N ALA A 56 24.66 25.07 -3.76
CA ALA A 56 24.75 26.50 -3.47
C ALA A 56 24.83 27.27 -4.80
N VAL A 57 23.67 27.78 -5.20
CA VAL A 57 23.39 28.95 -6.05
C VAL A 57 24.63 29.59 -6.71
N SER A 58 24.73 29.47 -8.02
CA SER A 58 25.66 30.23 -8.86
C SER A 58 25.24 31.70 -8.97
N THR A 59 26.15 32.62 -8.64
CA THR A 59 26.19 33.97 -9.21
C THR A 59 27.62 34.32 -9.64
N THR A 60 27.82 34.37 -10.97
CA THR A 60 28.74 35.21 -11.77
C THR A 60 30.17 35.54 -11.28
N ALA A 61 31.18 35.06 -12.01
CA ALA A 61 32.19 35.84 -12.77
C ALA A 61 33.36 34.94 -13.23
N GLY A 62 33.95 35.23 -14.39
CA GLY A 62 34.70 34.27 -15.20
C GLY A 62 36.16 33.99 -14.85
N ASN A 63 36.67 32.89 -15.43
CA ASN A 63 37.94 32.82 -16.15
C ASN A 63 38.15 31.40 -16.73
N HIS A 64 38.66 31.32 -17.96
CA HIS A 64 39.07 30.10 -18.64
C HIS A 64 40.33 29.50 -18.00
N VAL A 65 40.30 28.21 -17.66
CA VAL A 65 41.49 27.33 -17.61
C VAL A 65 41.09 25.93 -18.07
N HIS A 66 41.79 25.41 -19.09
CA HIS A 66 41.69 24.02 -19.51
C HIS A 66 42.41 23.13 -18.48
N SER A 67 41.72 22.12 -17.95
CA SER A 67 42.36 21.00 -17.27
C SER A 67 41.58 19.72 -17.51
N HIS A 68 42.23 18.75 -18.14
CA HIS A 68 41.73 17.40 -18.34
C HIS A 68 41.85 16.62 -17.04
N HIS A 69 40.73 16.28 -16.41
CA HIS A 69 40.67 15.24 -15.40
C HIS A 69 39.49 14.30 -15.67
N HIS A 70 39.83 13.17 -16.28
CA HIS A 70 39.04 11.94 -16.24
C HIS A 70 39.22 11.34 -14.84
N HIS A 71 38.24 11.44 -13.94
CA HIS A 71 38.13 10.55 -12.78
C HIS A 71 36.73 10.67 -12.13
N GLY A 72 36.01 9.55 -12.01
CA GLY A 72 35.23 9.29 -10.80
C GLY A 72 33.70 9.37 -10.81
N SER A 73 32.99 9.27 -11.94
CA SER A 73 31.50 9.16 -11.92
C SER A 73 30.97 7.75 -11.58
N LEU A 74 31.59 7.04 -10.63
CA LEU A 74 31.16 5.67 -10.25
C LEU A 74 30.58 5.57 -8.83
N SER A 75 30.67 6.60 -7.98
CA SER A 75 30.22 6.49 -6.58
C SER A 75 28.78 6.99 -6.33
N THR A 76 28.22 7.82 -7.22
CA THR A 76 26.88 8.41 -7.04
C THR A 76 25.73 7.51 -7.52
N LYS A 77 25.94 6.72 -8.58
CA LYS A 77 24.92 5.80 -9.11
C LYS A 77 24.59 4.65 -8.17
N ASP A 78 25.60 3.97 -7.62
CA ASP A 78 25.40 2.86 -6.66
C ASP A 78 24.68 3.33 -5.38
N GLY A 79 24.95 4.56 -4.95
CA GLY A 79 24.30 5.17 -3.80
C GLY A 79 22.82 5.51 -4.03
N VAL A 80 22.46 5.98 -5.23
CA VAL A 80 21.09 6.37 -5.62
C VAL A 80 20.24 5.15 -5.94
N ASP A 81 20.76 4.18 -6.70
CA ASP A 81 20.04 2.94 -7.02
C ASP A 81 19.79 2.09 -5.77
N GLY A 82 20.76 2.04 -4.85
CA GLY A 82 20.56 1.40 -3.55
C GLY A 82 19.46 2.04 -2.69
N LYS A 83 19.23 3.37 -2.79
CA LYS A 83 18.14 4.06 -2.07
C LYS A 83 16.78 3.72 -2.67
N LYS A 84 16.67 3.73 -4.00
CA LYS A 84 15.44 3.36 -4.73
C LYS A 84 15.03 1.93 -4.43
N LEU A 85 15.99 1.01 -4.45
CA LEU A 85 15.76 -0.39 -4.15
C LEU A 85 15.33 -0.63 -2.69
N LEU A 86 15.90 0.11 -1.74
CA LEU A 86 15.46 0.06 -0.34
C LEU A 86 14.03 0.58 -0.18
N ARG A 87 13.66 1.64 -0.90
CA ARG A 87 12.28 2.15 -0.93
C ARG A 87 11.30 1.11 -1.47
N TYR A 88 11.60 0.48 -2.60
CA TYR A 88 10.74 -0.61 -3.13
C TYR A 88 10.59 -1.77 -2.16
N ARG A 89 11.64 -2.11 -1.42
CA ARG A 89 11.59 -3.15 -0.37
C ARG A 89 10.65 -2.77 0.77
N VAL A 90 10.72 -1.53 1.26
CA VAL A 90 9.83 -1.02 2.31
C VAL A 90 8.38 -1.00 1.81
N ILE A 91 8.15 -0.46 0.61
CA ILE A 91 6.82 -0.43 -0.02
C ILE A 91 6.23 -1.85 -0.11
N ALA A 92 6.99 -2.82 -0.62
CA ALA A 92 6.53 -4.20 -0.73
C ALA A 92 6.17 -4.83 0.62
N MET A 93 6.93 -4.55 1.68
CA MET A 93 6.67 -5.05 3.03
C MET A 93 5.47 -4.39 3.70
N VAL A 94 5.33 -3.06 3.56
CA VAL A 94 4.19 -2.32 4.11
C VAL A 94 2.91 -2.70 3.40
N LEU A 95 2.96 -2.85 2.06
CA LEU A 95 1.84 -3.32 1.27
C LEU A 95 1.44 -4.73 1.70
N GLU A 96 2.38 -5.66 1.81
CA GLU A 96 2.10 -7.03 2.27
C GLU A 96 1.47 -7.05 3.67
N LEU A 97 1.99 -6.28 4.62
CA LEU A 97 1.41 -6.17 5.97
C LEU A 97 -0.04 -5.65 5.92
N GLY A 98 -0.28 -4.62 5.10
CA GLY A 98 -1.62 -4.07 4.87
C GLY A 98 -2.59 -5.11 4.32
N ILE A 99 -2.15 -5.85 3.30
CA ILE A 99 -2.91 -6.95 2.68
C ILE A 99 -3.20 -8.06 3.69
N ILE A 100 -2.22 -8.46 4.52
CA ILE A 100 -2.40 -9.50 5.54
C ILE A 100 -3.50 -9.09 6.52
N VAL A 101 -3.41 -7.89 7.10
CA VAL A 101 -4.42 -7.42 8.06
C VAL A 101 -5.80 -7.34 7.41
N HIS A 102 -5.90 -6.80 6.20
CA HIS A 102 -7.15 -6.71 5.45
C HIS A 102 -7.78 -8.08 5.19
N SER A 103 -6.96 -9.00 4.70
CA SER A 103 -7.35 -10.35 4.28
C SER A 103 -7.86 -11.21 5.44
N ILE A 104 -7.25 -11.09 6.63
CA ILE A 104 -7.75 -11.79 7.85
C ILE A 104 -9.14 -11.27 8.21
N VAL A 105 -9.33 -9.96 8.21
CA VAL A 105 -10.58 -9.31 8.63
C VAL A 105 -11.73 -9.67 7.68
N ILE A 106 -11.46 -9.64 6.37
CA ILE A 106 -12.40 -10.09 5.35
C ILE A 106 -12.70 -11.59 5.52
N GLY A 107 -11.66 -12.43 5.61
CA GLY A 107 -11.83 -13.87 5.76
C GLY A 107 -12.68 -14.23 6.98
N LEU A 108 -12.41 -13.61 8.13
CA LEU A 108 -13.18 -13.77 9.36
C LEU A 108 -14.66 -13.47 9.13
N SER A 109 -14.96 -12.35 8.46
CA SER A 109 -16.33 -11.91 8.18
C SER A 109 -17.05 -12.82 7.19
N VAL A 110 -16.34 -13.43 6.24
CA VAL A 110 -16.94 -14.42 5.33
C VAL A 110 -17.20 -15.73 6.06
N GLY A 111 -16.24 -16.17 6.89
CA GLY A 111 -16.32 -17.45 7.61
C GLY A 111 -17.36 -17.47 8.73
N ALA A 112 -17.65 -16.33 9.36
CA ALA A 112 -18.68 -16.21 10.38
C ALA A 112 -20.09 -15.92 9.80
N SER A 113 -20.20 -15.69 8.49
CA SER A 113 -21.47 -15.45 7.82
C SER A 113 -22.32 -16.72 7.73
N SER A 114 -23.63 -16.59 7.92
CA SER A 114 -24.58 -17.72 7.87
C SER A 114 -25.46 -17.75 6.62
N ASN A 115 -25.41 -16.72 5.76
CA ASN A 115 -26.26 -16.62 4.57
C ASN A 115 -25.57 -17.18 3.33
N THR A 116 -25.98 -18.37 2.89
CA THR A 116 -25.39 -19.07 1.74
C THR A 116 -25.51 -18.30 0.41
N CYS A 117 -26.56 -17.50 0.23
CA CYS A 117 -26.72 -16.68 -0.98
C CYS A 117 -25.67 -15.58 -1.04
N THR A 118 -25.46 -14.91 0.09
CA THR A 118 -24.43 -13.87 0.26
C THR A 118 -23.02 -14.46 0.14
N ILE A 119 -22.74 -15.60 0.79
CA ILE A 119 -21.43 -16.25 0.75
C ILE A 119 -21.01 -16.63 -0.68
N LYS A 120 -21.92 -17.17 -1.50
CA LYS A 120 -21.60 -17.55 -2.89
C LYS A 120 -21.18 -16.36 -3.75
N GLY A 121 -21.90 -15.24 -3.64
CA GLY A 121 -21.56 -13.99 -4.32
C GLY A 121 -20.24 -13.42 -3.82
N LEU A 122 -20.06 -13.39 -2.49
CA LEU A 122 -18.85 -12.90 -1.83
C LEU A 122 -17.61 -13.67 -2.25
N ILE A 123 -17.65 -15.01 -2.26
CA ILE A 123 -16.50 -15.83 -2.69
C ILE A 123 -16.12 -15.52 -4.12
N ALA A 124 -17.10 -15.40 -5.04
CA ALA A 124 -16.81 -15.04 -6.42
C ALA A 124 -16.15 -13.65 -6.53
N ALA A 125 -16.71 -12.64 -5.85
CA ALA A 125 -16.14 -11.30 -5.80
C ALA A 125 -14.72 -11.29 -5.19
N LEU A 126 -14.50 -12.06 -4.12
CA LEU A 126 -13.21 -12.16 -3.44
C LEU A 126 -12.15 -12.83 -4.30
N CYS A 127 -12.48 -13.84 -5.10
CA CYS A 127 -11.52 -14.43 -6.03
C CYS A 127 -11.00 -13.39 -7.03
N PHE A 128 -11.87 -12.56 -7.59
CA PHE A 128 -11.46 -11.47 -8.48
C PHE A 128 -10.69 -10.38 -7.73
N HIS A 129 -11.09 -10.02 -6.51
CA HIS A 129 -10.37 -9.06 -5.67
C HIS A 129 -8.95 -9.52 -5.38
N GLN A 130 -8.81 -10.76 -4.91
CA GLN A 130 -7.52 -11.35 -4.57
C GLN A 130 -6.64 -11.48 -5.83
N MET A 131 -7.22 -11.70 -7.01
CA MET A 131 -6.45 -11.71 -8.25
C MET A 131 -5.79 -10.35 -8.52
N PHE A 132 -6.54 -9.24 -8.42
CA PHE A 132 -5.99 -7.90 -8.66
C PHE A 132 -5.02 -7.45 -7.56
N GLU A 133 -5.34 -7.73 -6.30
CA GLU A 133 -4.46 -7.46 -5.16
C GLU A 133 -3.14 -8.24 -5.27
N GLY A 134 -3.20 -9.52 -5.68
CA GLY A 134 -2.04 -10.38 -5.91
C GLY A 134 -1.16 -9.91 -7.07
N MET A 135 -1.75 -9.39 -8.16
CA MET A 135 -0.99 -8.78 -9.25
C MET A 135 -0.26 -7.51 -8.78
N GLY A 136 -0.91 -6.66 -7.98
CA GLY A 136 -0.30 -5.46 -7.40
C GLY A 136 0.87 -5.79 -6.47
N LEU A 137 0.67 -6.72 -5.53
CA LEU A 137 1.73 -7.20 -4.63
C LEU A 137 2.88 -7.85 -5.41
N GLY A 138 2.57 -8.68 -6.40
CA GLY A 138 3.55 -9.32 -7.28
C GLY A 138 4.45 -8.29 -7.99
N GLY A 139 3.86 -7.21 -8.51
CA GLY A 139 4.61 -6.08 -9.08
C GLY A 139 5.59 -5.45 -8.09
N CYS A 140 5.16 -5.22 -6.85
CA CYS A 140 6.02 -4.66 -5.79
C CYS A 140 7.17 -5.61 -5.40
N ILE A 141 6.87 -6.91 -5.28
CA ILE A 141 7.87 -7.95 -4.97
C ILE A 141 8.93 -8.05 -6.06
N LEU A 142 8.53 -7.89 -7.34
CA LEU A 142 9.45 -7.89 -8.47
C LEU A 142 10.38 -6.67 -8.42
N GLN A 143 9.85 -5.48 -8.14
CA GLN A 143 10.64 -4.23 -8.02
C GLN A 143 11.59 -4.24 -6.82
N ALA A 144 11.26 -4.96 -5.75
CA ALA A 144 12.08 -5.05 -4.55
C ALA A 144 13.33 -5.94 -4.68
N GLU A 145 13.48 -6.64 -5.82
CA GLU A 145 14.60 -7.54 -6.15
C GLU A 145 14.97 -8.50 -5.00
N TYR A 146 13.96 -9.07 -4.36
CA TYR A 146 14.16 -10.03 -3.29
C TYR A 146 14.74 -11.36 -3.79
N LYS A 147 15.51 -12.04 -2.93
CA LYS A 147 15.90 -13.45 -3.15
C LYS A 147 14.65 -14.33 -3.25
N PHE A 148 14.73 -15.42 -4.01
CA PHE A 148 13.60 -16.33 -4.26
C PHE A 148 12.89 -16.76 -2.96
N LEU A 149 13.63 -17.10 -1.91
CA LEU A 149 13.05 -17.49 -0.62
C LEU A 149 12.14 -16.40 -0.03
N LYS A 150 12.55 -15.13 -0.08
CA LYS A 150 11.70 -14.03 0.41
C LYS A 150 10.46 -13.87 -0.47
N LYS A 151 10.61 -13.93 -1.80
CA LYS A 151 9.46 -13.88 -2.73
C LYS A 151 8.46 -15.00 -2.45
N ALA A 152 8.96 -16.22 -2.20
CA ALA A 152 8.14 -17.39 -1.89
C ALA A 152 7.45 -17.27 -0.53
N ILE A 153 8.14 -16.79 0.50
CA ILE A 153 7.54 -16.51 1.82
C ILE A 153 6.42 -15.48 1.69
N MET A 154 6.65 -14.40 0.94
CA MET A 154 5.64 -13.36 0.79
C MET A 154 4.40 -13.87 0.03
N ALA A 155 4.62 -14.61 -1.06
CA ALA A 155 3.54 -15.25 -1.81
C ALA A 155 2.77 -16.29 -0.96
N PHE A 156 3.47 -17.01 -0.08
CA PHE A 156 2.85 -17.95 0.85
C PHE A 156 1.91 -17.24 1.84
N PHE A 157 2.37 -16.15 2.48
CA PHE A 157 1.53 -15.37 3.38
C PHE A 157 0.34 -14.76 2.65
N PHE A 158 0.52 -14.23 1.44
CA PHE A 158 -0.59 -13.76 0.62
C PHE A 158 -1.64 -14.86 0.37
N ALA A 159 -1.20 -16.06 0.01
CA ALA A 159 -2.11 -17.16 -0.34
C ALA A 159 -2.84 -17.77 0.87
N VAL A 160 -2.19 -17.86 2.04
CA VAL A 160 -2.74 -18.55 3.22
C VAL A 160 -3.60 -17.65 4.10
N THR A 161 -3.38 -16.34 4.07
CA THR A 161 -4.02 -15.40 5.00
C THR A 161 -5.55 -15.38 4.88
N THR A 162 -6.11 -15.29 3.67
CA THR A 162 -7.56 -15.26 3.48
C THR A 162 -8.23 -16.60 3.88
N PRO A 163 -7.74 -17.78 3.42
CA PRO A 163 -8.26 -19.06 3.90
C PRO A 163 -8.14 -19.23 5.42
N PHE A 164 -7.04 -18.78 6.02
CA PHE A 164 -6.86 -18.79 7.47
C PHE A 164 -7.91 -17.93 8.17
N GLY A 165 -8.18 -16.72 7.68
CA GLY A 165 -9.25 -15.86 8.18
C GLY A 165 -10.63 -16.52 8.10
N ILE A 166 -10.94 -17.18 6.98
CA ILE A 166 -12.20 -17.93 6.80
C ILE A 166 -12.31 -19.07 7.82
N ALA A 167 -11.26 -19.88 7.96
CA ALA A 167 -11.24 -20.97 8.93
C ALA A 167 -11.42 -20.46 10.36
N LEU A 168 -10.78 -19.34 10.70
CA LEU A 168 -10.95 -18.68 11.99
C LEU A 168 -12.38 -18.16 12.19
N GLY A 169 -13.00 -17.59 11.15
CA GLY A 169 -14.39 -17.14 11.18
C GLY A 169 -15.37 -18.28 11.44
N ILE A 170 -15.17 -19.42 10.76
CA ILE A 170 -15.96 -20.64 10.98
C ILE A 170 -15.76 -21.15 12.41
N ALA A 171 -14.52 -21.24 12.89
CA ALA A 171 -14.21 -21.74 14.23
C ALA A 171 -14.82 -20.88 15.34
N LEU A 172 -14.86 -19.55 15.14
CA LEU A 172 -15.41 -18.61 16.09
C LEU A 172 -16.92 -18.36 15.91
N SER A 173 -17.54 -18.84 14.83
CA SER A 173 -18.94 -18.56 14.47
C SER A 173 -19.97 -18.84 15.57
N SER A 174 -19.69 -19.76 16.49
CA SER A 174 -20.56 -20.08 17.63
C SER A 174 -20.53 -19.04 18.76
N THR A 175 -19.44 -18.27 18.87
CA THR A 175 -19.22 -17.26 19.93
C THR A 175 -19.20 -15.84 19.38
N TYR A 176 -18.85 -15.69 18.10
CA TYR A 176 -18.74 -14.43 17.40
C TYR A 176 -20.06 -14.09 16.71
N GLN A 177 -20.75 -13.07 17.22
CA GLN A 177 -21.94 -12.52 16.58
C GLN A 177 -21.56 -11.32 15.72
N GLU A 178 -21.65 -11.48 14.41
CA GLU A 178 -21.29 -10.44 13.42
C GLU A 178 -22.10 -9.14 13.60
N ASN A 179 -23.32 -9.25 14.14
CA ASN A 179 -24.21 -8.11 14.40
C ASN A 179 -24.05 -7.50 15.80
N SER A 180 -23.14 -8.01 16.63
CA SER A 180 -22.91 -7.43 17.94
C SER A 180 -22.20 -6.07 17.82
N PRO A 181 -22.55 -5.07 18.65
CA PRO A 181 -21.91 -3.75 18.60
C PRO A 181 -20.39 -3.81 18.71
N ARG A 182 -19.84 -4.71 19.54
CA ARG A 182 -18.38 -4.87 19.71
C ARG A 182 -17.70 -5.38 18.43
N SER A 183 -18.29 -6.39 17.79
CA SER A 183 -17.80 -6.92 16.51
C SER A 183 -17.82 -5.84 15.43
N LEU A 184 -18.97 -5.17 15.27
CA LEU A 184 -19.16 -4.13 14.26
C LEU A 184 -18.20 -2.95 14.42
N ILE A 185 -17.94 -2.53 15.66
CA ILE A 185 -16.98 -1.46 15.96
C ILE A 185 -15.55 -1.93 15.65
N THR A 186 -15.11 -3.05 16.21
CA THR A 186 -13.72 -3.52 16.05
C THR A 186 -13.39 -3.80 14.59
N VAL A 187 -14.24 -4.56 13.90
CA VAL A 187 -14.03 -4.90 12.49
C VAL A 187 -14.15 -3.65 11.62
N GLY A 188 -15.12 -2.78 11.90
CA GLY A 188 -15.27 -1.51 11.20
C GLY A 188 -14.06 -0.59 11.31
N LEU A 189 -13.46 -0.46 12.50
CA LEU A 189 -12.25 0.34 12.73
C LEU A 189 -11.02 -0.29 12.08
N LEU A 190 -10.84 -1.61 12.19
CA LEU A 190 -9.74 -2.32 11.56
C LEU A 190 -9.81 -2.19 10.03
N ASN A 191 -10.99 -2.36 9.45
CA ASN A 191 -11.17 -2.25 8.00
C ASN A 191 -10.98 -0.80 7.52
N ALA A 192 -11.45 0.19 8.29
CA ALA A 192 -11.19 1.60 8.01
C ALA A 192 -9.69 1.94 8.05
N SER A 193 -8.97 1.45 9.06
CA SER A 193 -7.52 1.66 9.17
C SER A 193 -6.76 1.02 8.01
N SER A 194 -7.10 -0.22 7.67
CA SER A 194 -6.50 -0.95 6.55
C SER A 194 -6.77 -0.25 5.22
N ALA A 195 -8.01 0.21 4.98
CA ALA A 195 -8.34 1.00 3.80
C ALA A 195 -7.51 2.29 3.70
N GLY A 196 -7.33 3.00 4.82
CA GLY A 196 -6.48 4.19 4.88
C GLY A 196 -5.02 3.93 4.49
N LEU A 197 -4.44 2.86 5.05
CA LEU A 197 -3.09 2.41 4.67
C LEU A 197 -3.02 2.07 3.18
N LEU A 198 -3.94 1.25 2.66
CA LEU A 198 -3.92 0.82 1.26
C LEU A 198 -4.18 1.97 0.28
N ILE A 199 -4.99 2.96 0.64
CA ILE A 199 -5.19 4.19 -0.14
C ILE A 199 -3.88 4.98 -0.24
N TYR A 200 -3.17 5.17 0.89
CA TYR A 200 -1.85 5.81 0.87
C TYR A 200 -0.88 5.04 -0.03
N MET A 201 -0.79 3.72 0.15
CA MET A 201 0.09 2.87 -0.66
C MET A 201 -0.23 3.00 -2.15
N ALA A 202 -1.51 2.91 -2.52
CA ALA A 202 -1.94 2.99 -3.92
C ALA A 202 -1.64 4.35 -4.56
N LEU A 203 -2.00 5.45 -3.90
CA LEU A 203 -1.86 6.79 -4.48
C LEU A 203 -0.43 7.31 -4.42
N VAL A 204 0.23 7.18 -3.27
CA VAL A 204 1.52 7.82 -3.01
C VAL A 204 2.69 6.90 -3.35
N ASP A 205 2.65 5.63 -2.93
CA ASP A 205 3.80 4.73 -3.10
C ASP A 205 3.82 3.97 -4.42
N LEU A 206 2.67 3.78 -5.06
CA LEU A 206 2.57 3.12 -6.36
C LEU A 206 2.32 4.13 -7.47
N LEU A 207 1.13 4.75 -7.51
CA LEU A 207 0.72 5.59 -8.63
C LEU A 207 1.58 6.85 -8.77
N ALA A 208 1.85 7.60 -7.70
CA ALA A 208 2.67 8.79 -7.83
C ALA A 208 4.11 8.46 -8.29
N VAL A 209 4.69 7.36 -7.82
CA VAL A 209 6.04 6.92 -8.24
C VAL A 209 6.06 6.55 -9.73
N ASP A 210 5.06 5.82 -10.21
CA ASP A 210 4.98 5.40 -11.61
C ASP A 210 4.64 6.56 -12.56
N PHE A 211 3.71 7.43 -12.17
CA PHE A 211 3.27 8.55 -13.01
C PHE A 211 4.22 9.74 -13.01
N MET A 212 4.97 9.96 -11.93
CA MET A 212 5.99 11.03 -11.86
C MET A 212 7.37 10.56 -12.33
N GLY A 213 7.51 9.30 -12.73
CA GLY A 213 8.76 8.78 -13.29
C GLY A 213 9.04 9.23 -14.73
N ASP A 214 10.32 9.29 -15.08
CA ASP A 214 10.83 9.79 -16.37
C ASP A 214 10.16 9.14 -17.60
N LYS A 215 9.82 7.84 -17.50
CA LYS A 215 9.19 7.09 -18.60
C LYS A 215 7.79 7.62 -18.96
N LEU A 216 6.95 7.91 -17.96
CA LEU A 216 5.58 8.37 -18.19
C LEU A 216 5.55 9.88 -18.48
N GLN A 217 6.39 10.65 -17.78
CA GLN A 217 6.52 12.10 -18.00
C GLN A 217 7.09 12.43 -19.39
N GLY A 218 7.89 11.53 -19.97
CA GLY A 218 8.42 11.70 -21.33
C GLY A 218 7.39 11.49 -22.46
N SER A 219 6.17 11.00 -22.19
CA SER A 219 5.18 10.72 -23.23
C SER A 219 3.75 10.88 -22.75
N VAL A 220 3.11 12.00 -23.15
CA VAL A 220 1.70 12.29 -22.85
C VAL A 220 0.77 11.19 -23.36
N LYS A 221 1.07 10.57 -24.51
CA LYS A 221 0.27 9.45 -25.05
C LYS A 221 0.29 8.23 -24.12
N LEU A 222 1.45 7.92 -23.54
CA LEU A 222 1.58 6.82 -22.58
C LEU A 222 0.88 7.17 -21.26
N GLN A 223 1.03 8.41 -20.79
CA GLN A 223 0.39 8.90 -19.57
C GLN A 223 -1.14 8.82 -19.65
N ILE A 224 -1.76 9.25 -20.75
CA ILE A 224 -3.22 9.13 -20.95
C ILE A 224 -3.65 7.66 -20.96
N LYS A 225 -2.92 6.77 -21.66
CA LYS A 225 -3.23 5.33 -21.66
C LYS A 225 -3.16 4.74 -20.25
N SER A 226 -2.15 5.10 -19.47
CA SER A 226 -2.01 4.66 -18.08
C SER A 226 -3.14 5.18 -17.20
N TYR A 227 -3.55 6.45 -17.32
CA TYR A 227 -4.70 6.96 -16.57
C TYR A 227 -6.00 6.23 -16.92
N MET A 228 -6.23 5.95 -18.21
CA MET A 228 -7.39 5.16 -18.63
C MET A 228 -7.37 3.74 -18.04
N ALA A 229 -6.19 3.10 -17.97
CA ALA A 229 -6.04 1.79 -17.34
C ALA A 229 -6.32 1.84 -15.82
N VAL A 230 -5.84 2.88 -15.12
CA VAL A 230 -6.13 3.09 -13.69
C VAL A 230 -7.62 3.30 -13.45
N LEU A 231 -8.29 4.12 -14.27
CA LEU A 231 -9.73 4.35 -14.16
C LEU A 231 -10.53 3.08 -14.45
N LEU A 232 -10.11 2.28 -15.43
CA LEU A 232 -10.75 0.99 -15.73
C LEU A 232 -10.58 0.02 -14.56
N GLY A 233 -9.38 -0.08 -13.98
CA GLY A 233 -9.12 -0.90 -12.80
C GLY A 233 -9.96 -0.47 -11.59
N ALA A 234 -9.98 0.83 -11.28
CA ALA A 234 -10.79 1.39 -10.20
C ALA A 234 -12.30 1.15 -10.42
N GLY A 235 -12.78 1.33 -11.66
CA GLY A 235 -14.15 1.03 -12.04
C GLY A 235 -14.49 -0.46 -11.89
N GLY A 236 -13.61 -1.36 -12.32
CA GLY A 236 -13.76 -2.80 -12.15
C GLY A 236 -13.87 -3.22 -10.68
N MET A 237 -12.99 -2.69 -9.82
CA MET A 237 -13.03 -2.94 -8.37
C MET A 237 -14.29 -2.35 -7.73
N SER A 238 -14.80 -1.21 -8.21
CA SER A 238 -16.07 -0.64 -7.74
C SER A 238 -17.29 -1.48 -8.12
N ILE A 239 -17.29 -2.09 -9.31
CA ILE A 239 -18.40 -2.96 -9.75
C ILE A 239 -18.45 -4.24 -8.91
N MET A 240 -17.28 -4.81 -8.58
CA MET A 240 -17.21 -5.97 -7.70
C MET A 240 -17.82 -5.73 -6.31
N ALA A 241 -17.80 -4.49 -5.83
CA ALA A 241 -18.38 -4.12 -4.54
C ALA A 241 -19.92 -4.29 -4.49
N ILE A 242 -20.60 -4.45 -5.63
CA ILE A 242 -22.05 -4.69 -5.68
C ILE A 242 -22.40 -6.07 -5.11
N TRP A 243 -21.50 -7.05 -5.26
CA TRP A 243 -21.67 -8.41 -4.76
C TRP A 243 -20.91 -8.68 -3.46
N ALA A 244 -20.26 -7.63 -2.91
CA ALA A 244 -19.49 -7.66 -1.68
C ALA A 244 -20.30 -7.18 -0.46
#